data_AF-D3IKA0-F1
#
_entry.id   AF-D3IKA0-F1
#
_cell.length_a   1.000
_cell.length_b   1.000
_cell.length_c   1.000
_cell.angle_alpha   90.00
_cell.angle_beta   90.00
_cell.angle_gamma   90.00
#
_symmetry.space_group_name_H-M   'P 1'
#
loop_
_entity.id
_entity.type
_entity.pdbx_description
1 polymer ?
#
loop_
_entity_poly.entity_id
_entity_poly.type
_entity_poly.pdbx_seq_one_letter_code
_entity_poly.pdbx_strand_id
1 'polypeptide(L)'
;MEITMKKLTFTLSFIAITLLTGCSGDKKADANSTGNDSISAKTDSVQPYVEEKDTTDYSKFANPPTRIDTTVGDWEIHVREFYEGKKINYPERYMSYTSLKVNIYKAGKPVFKNYKLDIKSLVGKDINSSFTLFAPQEVYVTPTTVYLSLSYCDEILALDRIYTLAFCANGQTRKVEITNESYEGEYNRYIFDLYNFYAMYVNELAQPQPNPAAIRQVLNKYCTKGFAQKMQSHTIKNNPLLGPGMFQFQWLRSFAVHSKIAKTNACLIHYQTPGGKKVYKLLQLQKKPKSEDDFLIDGVSNATENDRPVMDYDDETFVTDNEI
;
A
#
# COMPACT_ATOMS: atom_id res chain seq x y z
N MET A 1 23.53 -36.67 -2.48
CA MET A 1 22.88 -35.87 -3.54
C MET A 1 22.68 -34.48 -2.94
N GLU A 2 23.60 -33.57 -3.21
CA GLU A 2 23.52 -32.18 -2.77
C GLU A 2 22.45 -31.47 -3.60
N ILE A 3 21.50 -30.83 -2.93
CA ILE A 3 20.52 -29.95 -3.58
C ILE A 3 21.11 -28.54 -3.51
N THR A 4 21.71 -28.10 -4.61
CA THR A 4 22.20 -26.73 -4.77
C THR A 4 21.00 -25.79 -4.91
N MET A 5 20.63 -25.08 -3.85
CA MET A 5 19.63 -24.01 -3.91
C MET A 5 20.17 -22.85 -4.76
N LYS A 6 19.58 -22.62 -5.93
CA LYS A 6 19.79 -21.39 -6.70
C LYS A 6 19.25 -20.20 -5.89
N LYS A 7 20.15 -19.27 -5.53
CA LYS A 7 19.80 -17.99 -4.91
C LYS A 7 18.97 -17.18 -5.90
N LEU A 8 17.66 -17.09 -5.67
CA LEU A 8 16.79 -16.19 -6.44
C LEU A 8 16.99 -14.76 -5.91
N THR A 9 17.71 -13.95 -6.68
CA THR A 9 17.97 -12.55 -6.31
C THR A 9 16.81 -11.72 -6.85
N PHE A 10 15.90 -11.28 -5.98
CA PHE A 10 14.81 -10.38 -6.35
C PHE A 10 15.38 -9.00 -6.73
N THR A 11 15.38 -8.68 -8.02
CA THR A 11 15.71 -7.34 -8.50
C THR A 11 14.41 -6.54 -8.58
N LEU A 12 14.17 -5.70 -7.58
CA LEU A 12 13.03 -4.78 -7.54
C LEU A 12 13.25 -3.69 -8.62
N SER A 13 12.44 -3.72 -9.68
CA SER A 13 12.55 -2.77 -10.79
C SER A 13 11.99 -1.40 -10.39
N PHE A 14 12.86 -0.40 -10.29
CA PHE A 14 12.50 1.00 -10.11
C PHE A 14 11.81 1.55 -11.36
N ILE A 15 10.56 1.99 -11.25
CA ILE A 15 9.94 2.86 -12.26
C ILE A 15 10.01 4.29 -11.73
N ALA A 16 11.05 5.01 -12.15
CA ALA A 16 11.13 6.45 -12.03
C ALA A 16 10.11 7.08 -13.00
N ILE A 17 9.07 7.72 -12.48
CA ILE A 17 8.23 8.61 -13.28
C ILE A 17 8.89 9.98 -13.28
N THR A 18 9.52 10.31 -14.40
CA THR A 18 10.08 11.63 -14.71
C THR A 18 8.98 12.69 -14.73
N LEU A 19 9.05 13.65 -13.79
CA LEU A 19 8.44 14.97 -13.98
C LEU A 19 9.51 15.91 -14.54
N LEU A 20 9.29 16.32 -15.79
CA LEU A 20 10.06 17.33 -16.50
C LEU A 20 9.68 18.72 -15.97
N THR A 21 10.62 19.41 -15.33
CA THR A 21 10.69 20.89 -15.34
C THR A 21 12.15 21.36 -15.30
N GLY A 22 12.59 21.98 -16.39
CA GLY A 22 13.43 23.20 -16.43
C GLY A 22 14.84 23.17 -15.82
N CYS A 23 15.84 23.16 -16.69
CA CYS A 23 17.26 23.32 -16.39
C CYS A 23 17.62 24.61 -15.62
N SER A 24 18.46 24.49 -14.59
CA SER A 24 19.64 25.37 -14.39
C SER A 24 20.70 24.60 -13.59
N GLY A 25 21.96 24.74 -13.99
CA GLY A 25 23.04 23.80 -13.69
C GLY A 25 23.96 24.15 -12.52
N ASP A 26 24.68 23.09 -12.10
CA ASP A 26 26.06 23.03 -11.58
C ASP A 26 26.55 24.08 -10.55
N LYS A 27 26.58 23.69 -9.26
CA LYS A 27 27.83 23.26 -8.56
C LYS A 27 27.68 23.15 -7.03
N LYS A 28 28.30 22.05 -6.56
CA LYS A 28 28.95 21.75 -5.26
C LYS A 28 28.10 21.64 -3.99
N ALA A 29 28.36 20.50 -3.34
CA ALA A 29 27.89 20.09 -2.03
C ALA A 29 28.34 21.04 -0.92
N ASP A 30 27.44 21.26 0.05
CA ASP A 30 27.76 21.15 1.46
C ASP A 30 26.49 20.88 2.29
N ALA A 31 26.73 20.32 3.47
CA ALA A 31 25.77 19.83 4.43
C ALA A 31 24.78 20.88 4.96
N ASN A 32 23.69 20.36 5.56
CA ASN A 32 22.56 21.04 6.21
C ASN A 32 21.44 21.53 5.28
N SER A 33 20.32 20.80 5.38
CA SER A 33 18.96 21.32 5.45
C SER A 33 18.74 22.64 4.73
N THR A 34 18.32 22.60 3.47
CA THR A 34 17.76 23.77 2.79
C THR A 34 16.31 23.47 2.45
N GLY A 35 15.42 24.11 3.21
CA GLY A 35 13.99 24.13 2.95
C GLY A 35 13.73 24.71 1.57
N ASN A 36 12.77 24.12 0.88
CA ASN A 36 12.25 24.68 -0.34
C ASN A 36 11.21 25.73 0.04
N ASP A 37 11.58 27.01 -0.09
CA ASP A 37 10.67 28.13 0.09
C ASP A 37 9.59 28.11 -1.00
N SER A 38 8.38 27.73 -0.64
CA SER A 38 7.18 28.20 -1.34
C SER A 38 6.39 29.09 -0.39
N ILE A 39 6.56 30.39 -0.57
CA ILE A 39 5.77 31.44 0.07
C ILE A 39 4.33 31.31 -0.43
N SER A 40 3.43 30.87 0.44
CA SER A 40 2.05 31.31 0.44
C SER A 40 1.67 31.65 1.88
N ALA A 41 1.51 32.93 2.17
CA ALA A 41 1.09 33.42 3.46
C ALA A 41 -0.30 32.86 3.82
N LYS A 42 -0.35 31.97 4.82
CA LYS A 42 -1.53 31.76 5.64
C LYS A 42 -1.25 32.35 7.01
N THR A 43 -1.78 33.55 7.24
CA THR A 43 -2.07 34.06 8.57
C THR A 43 -3.11 33.15 9.22
N ASP A 44 -2.61 32.14 9.93
CA ASP A 44 -3.26 31.55 11.10
C ASP A 44 -2.11 31.11 12.01
N SER A 45 -2.20 31.49 13.28
CA SER A 45 -1.16 31.38 14.33
C SER A 45 -0.85 29.94 14.78
N VAL A 46 -0.73 29.00 13.84
CA VAL A 46 -0.26 27.66 14.10
C VAL A 46 1.26 27.64 13.98
N GLN A 47 1.95 27.25 15.05
CA GLN A 47 3.39 27.04 14.96
C GLN A 47 3.68 25.90 13.97
N PRO A 48 4.63 26.10 13.03
CA PRO A 48 5.05 25.05 12.10
C PRO A 48 5.54 23.83 12.90
N TYR A 49 5.41 22.63 12.32
CA TYR A 49 5.95 21.42 12.94
C TYR A 49 7.46 21.60 13.18
N VAL A 50 7.86 21.63 14.46
CA VAL A 50 9.27 21.62 14.86
C VAL A 50 9.59 20.22 15.33
N GLU A 51 10.47 19.57 14.59
CA GLU A 51 10.93 18.23 14.92
C GLU A 51 11.77 18.24 16.21
N GLU A 52 11.58 17.22 17.05
CA GLU A 52 12.46 16.98 18.18
C GLU A 52 13.84 16.55 17.67
N LYS A 53 14.90 17.14 18.23
CA LYS A 53 16.28 16.78 17.87
C LYS A 53 16.53 15.30 18.15
N ASP A 54 16.80 14.53 17.10
CA ASP A 54 17.28 13.16 17.25
C ASP A 54 18.79 13.14 17.45
N THR A 55 19.22 12.40 18.47
CA THR A 55 20.61 12.32 18.92
C THR A 55 21.24 10.94 18.64
N THR A 56 20.52 10.07 17.93
CA THR A 56 20.96 8.72 17.58
C THR A 56 22.13 8.76 16.60
N ASP A 57 23.21 8.03 16.92
CA ASP A 57 24.37 7.84 16.04
C ASP A 57 24.06 6.81 14.95
N TYR A 58 23.65 7.28 13.77
CA TYR A 58 23.30 6.43 12.64
C TYR A 58 24.50 5.88 11.84
N SER A 59 25.74 6.27 12.16
CA SER A 59 26.93 5.83 11.42
C SER A 59 27.18 4.31 11.48
N LYS A 60 26.51 3.62 12.40
CA LYS A 60 26.66 2.18 12.66
C LYS A 60 25.59 1.32 11.99
N PHE A 61 24.62 1.93 11.30
CA PHE A 61 23.50 1.23 10.67
C PHE A 61 23.82 0.98 9.19
N ALA A 62 23.37 -0.15 8.66
CA ALA A 62 23.56 -0.49 7.26
C ALA A 62 22.86 0.51 6.31
N ASN A 63 21.70 1.03 6.73
CA ASN A 63 20.91 2.01 5.99
C ASN A 63 20.57 3.20 6.90
N PRO A 64 20.63 4.45 6.40
CA PRO A 64 20.12 5.59 7.13
C PRO A 64 18.59 5.50 7.26
N PRO A 65 17.99 6.07 8.33
CA PRO A 65 16.54 6.07 8.49
C PRO A 65 15.86 6.87 7.38
N THR A 66 14.78 6.32 6.85
CA THR A 66 13.94 6.99 5.87
C THR A 66 13.12 8.10 6.53
N ARG A 67 12.99 9.22 5.82
CA ARG A 67 12.21 10.38 6.23
C ARG A 67 11.36 10.89 5.07
N ILE A 68 10.10 11.18 5.36
CA ILE A 68 9.14 11.75 4.42
C ILE A 68 8.54 12.98 5.07
N ASP A 69 8.82 14.16 4.50
CA ASP A 69 8.11 15.40 4.80
C ASP A 69 7.44 15.87 3.52
N THR A 70 6.12 15.93 3.52
CA THR A 70 5.37 16.35 2.35
C THR A 70 4.10 17.08 2.72
N THR A 71 3.71 18.00 1.84
CA THR A 71 2.44 18.72 1.93
C THR A 71 1.65 18.46 0.66
N VAL A 72 0.40 17.99 0.80
CA VAL A 72 -0.49 17.76 -0.34
C VAL A 72 -1.87 18.32 -0.04
N GLY A 73 -2.24 19.37 -0.76
CA GLY A 73 -3.47 20.12 -0.48
C GLY A 73 -3.40 20.79 0.89
N ASP A 74 -4.30 20.43 1.79
CA ASP A 74 -4.34 20.92 3.17
C ASP A 74 -3.71 19.94 4.18
N TRP A 75 -3.10 18.84 3.71
CA TRP A 75 -2.38 17.89 4.56
C TRP A 75 -0.91 18.21 4.62
N GLU A 76 -0.35 18.17 5.83
CA GLU A 76 1.09 18.22 6.11
C GLU A 76 1.45 16.91 6.83
N ILE A 77 2.42 16.17 6.31
CA ILE A 77 2.69 14.77 6.64
C ILE A 77 4.18 14.59 6.89
N HIS A 78 4.51 14.10 8.08
CA HIS A 78 5.87 13.78 8.50
C HIS A 78 5.91 12.32 8.97
N VAL A 79 6.69 11.50 8.28
CA VAL A 79 6.92 10.09 8.65
C VAL A 79 8.41 9.88 8.75
N ARG A 80 8.84 9.29 9.88
CA ARG A 80 10.26 9.08 10.15
C ARG A 80 10.53 7.73 10.78
N GLU A 81 11.47 6.99 10.21
CA GLU A 81 12.08 5.84 10.87
C GLU A 81 12.97 6.28 12.03
N PHE A 82 12.89 5.55 13.14
CA PHE A 82 13.82 5.69 14.24
C PHE A 82 14.14 4.33 14.84
N TYR A 83 15.33 4.24 15.44
CA TYR A 83 15.84 3.01 16.04
C TYR A 83 15.28 2.76 17.44
N GLU A 84 14.85 1.53 17.72
CA GLU A 84 14.33 1.14 19.04
C GLU A 84 15.37 0.60 20.03
N GLY A 85 16.66 0.60 19.69
CA GLY A 85 17.71 0.09 20.60
C GLY A 85 17.98 -1.41 20.52
N LYS A 86 17.20 -2.18 19.74
CA LYS A 86 17.36 -3.63 19.57
C LYS A 86 18.14 -4.00 18.30
N LYS A 87 19.07 -4.93 18.40
CA LYS A 87 19.88 -5.41 17.27
C LYS A 87 19.38 -6.75 16.76
N ILE A 88 19.35 -6.93 15.43
CA ILE A 88 19.21 -8.24 14.81
C ILE A 88 20.62 -8.78 14.58
N ASN A 89 20.91 -9.98 15.10
CA ASN A 89 22.19 -10.65 14.86
C ASN A 89 22.17 -11.26 13.45
N TYR A 90 22.51 -10.44 12.46
CA TYR A 90 22.74 -10.90 11.10
C TYR A 90 24.25 -11.04 10.88
N PRO A 91 24.75 -12.19 10.37
CA PRO A 91 26.16 -12.31 10.05
C PRO A 91 26.48 -11.26 8.99
N GLU A 92 27.47 -10.39 9.27
CA GLU A 92 28.04 -9.37 8.38
C GLU A 92 27.48 -7.94 8.41
N ARG A 93 26.30 -7.63 8.98
CA ARG A 93 25.81 -6.22 9.13
C ARG A 93 24.94 -5.98 10.37
N TYR A 94 25.00 -4.76 10.91
CA TYR A 94 24.03 -4.29 11.90
C TYR A 94 22.68 -3.99 11.21
N MET A 95 21.69 -4.85 11.46
CA MET A 95 20.30 -4.57 11.16
C MET A 95 19.54 -4.24 12.43
N SER A 96 18.55 -3.37 12.29
CA SER A 96 17.90 -2.71 13.41
C SER A 96 16.39 -2.82 13.33
N TYR A 97 15.76 -3.04 14.48
CA TYR A 97 14.32 -2.83 14.62
C TYR A 97 14.04 -1.34 14.52
N THR A 98 13.31 -0.97 13.50
CA THR A 98 12.84 0.38 13.26
C THR A 98 11.37 0.48 13.64
N SER A 99 11.03 1.64 14.19
CA SER A 99 9.65 2.08 14.37
C SER A 99 9.47 3.38 13.58
N LEU A 100 8.22 3.74 13.31
CA LEU A 100 7.90 4.99 12.63
C LEU A 100 7.27 5.98 13.59
N LYS A 101 7.74 7.23 13.57
CA LYS A 101 7.07 8.37 14.17
C LYS A 101 6.30 9.08 13.07
N VAL A 102 4.99 9.19 13.24
CA VAL A 102 4.06 9.80 12.28
C VAL A 102 3.45 11.04 12.91
N ASN A 103 3.58 12.17 12.20
CA ASN A 103 2.88 13.41 12.51
C ASN A 103 2.11 13.84 11.27
N ILE A 104 0.80 14.03 11.42
CA ILE A 104 -0.09 14.43 10.34
C ILE A 104 -0.93 15.60 10.82
N TYR A 105 -0.89 16.66 10.05
CA TYR A 105 -1.63 17.89 10.25
C TYR A 105 -2.61 18.09 9.09
N LYS A 106 -3.79 18.63 9.39
CA LYS A 106 -4.77 19.04 8.40
C LYS A 106 -5.17 20.48 8.63
N ALA A 107 -4.99 21.32 7.60
CA ALA A 107 -5.17 22.77 7.68
C ALA A 107 -4.45 23.38 8.91
N GLY A 108 -3.21 22.95 9.14
CA GLY A 108 -2.38 23.36 10.29
C GLY A 108 -2.76 22.73 11.64
N LYS A 109 -3.88 22.01 11.76
CA LYS A 109 -4.27 21.38 13.03
C LYS A 109 -3.72 19.96 13.12
N PRO A 110 -3.08 19.55 14.24
CA PRO A 110 -2.60 18.18 14.40
C PRO A 110 -3.80 17.23 14.43
N VAL A 111 -3.79 16.24 13.53
CA VAL A 111 -4.74 15.11 13.54
C VAL A 111 -4.09 13.92 14.24
N PHE A 112 -2.82 13.65 13.92
CA PHE A 112 -1.98 12.66 14.58
C PHE A 112 -0.67 13.33 14.97
N LYS A 113 -0.32 13.32 16.26
CA LYS A 113 0.92 13.92 16.77
C LYS A 113 1.67 12.89 17.59
N ASN A 114 2.96 12.75 17.32
CA ASN A 114 3.84 11.76 17.93
C ASN A 114 3.26 10.33 17.84
N TYR A 115 2.56 10.02 16.75
CA TYR A 115 1.93 8.72 16.58
C TYR A 115 3.02 7.69 16.28
N LYS A 116 3.24 6.76 17.21
CA LYS A 116 4.24 5.70 17.05
C LYS A 116 3.62 4.48 16.38
N LEU A 117 4.21 4.06 15.28
CA LEU A 117 3.98 2.76 14.66
C LEU A 117 5.17 1.85 14.95
N ASP A 118 4.87 0.70 15.50
CA ASP A 118 5.81 -0.41 15.65
C ASP A 118 5.14 -1.67 15.07
N ILE A 119 5.89 -2.74 14.93
CA ILE A 119 5.36 -3.99 14.38
C ILE A 119 4.19 -4.50 15.21
N LYS A 120 4.25 -4.37 16.53
CA LYS A 120 3.18 -4.79 17.44
C LYS A 120 1.89 -4.03 17.20
N SER A 121 1.94 -2.71 17.01
CA SER A 121 0.77 -1.91 16.69
C SER A 121 0.26 -2.17 15.27
N LEU A 122 1.14 -2.54 14.33
CA LEU A 122 0.80 -2.88 12.96
C LEU A 122 0.15 -4.27 12.81
N VAL A 123 0.64 -5.30 13.49
CA VAL A 123 0.14 -6.69 13.31
C VAL A 123 -0.67 -7.21 14.51
N GLY A 124 -0.66 -6.51 15.64
CA GLY A 124 -1.30 -6.95 16.88
C GLY A 124 -0.57 -8.10 17.58
N LYS A 125 0.62 -8.48 17.11
CA LYS A 125 1.44 -9.57 17.65
C LYS A 125 2.80 -9.02 18.03
N ASP A 126 3.35 -9.53 19.14
CA ASP A 126 4.71 -9.22 19.55
C ASP A 126 5.68 -10.11 18.75
N ILE A 127 6.00 -9.68 17.54
CA ILE A 127 6.90 -10.40 16.64
C ILE A 127 8.28 -9.79 16.80
N ASN A 128 9.15 -10.41 17.60
CA ASN A 128 10.32 -9.73 18.15
C ASN A 128 11.68 -10.33 17.78
N SER A 129 11.78 -11.31 16.86
CA SER A 129 13.07 -12.00 16.62
C SER A 129 13.80 -11.70 15.32
N SER A 130 13.15 -11.11 14.30
CA SER A 130 13.82 -10.90 13.00
C SER A 130 13.20 -9.85 12.09
N PHE A 131 12.27 -9.02 12.57
CA PHE A 131 11.48 -8.16 11.69
C PHE A 131 11.86 -6.68 11.74
N THR A 132 11.95 -6.06 10.55
CA THR A 132 12.21 -4.62 10.38
C THR A 132 11.02 -3.96 9.68
N LEU A 133 10.55 -2.81 10.22
CA LEU A 133 9.46 -2.02 9.65
C LEU A 133 10.02 -0.88 8.80
N PHE A 134 9.69 -0.86 7.53
CA PHE A 134 10.14 0.18 6.62
C PHE A 134 9.10 1.29 6.50
N ALA A 135 9.59 2.51 6.32
CA ALA A 135 8.82 3.69 5.95
C ALA A 135 8.04 3.42 4.65
N PRO A 136 6.92 4.13 4.45
CA PRO A 136 6.13 3.92 3.28
C PRO A 136 6.87 4.35 2.02
N GLN A 137 6.80 3.52 0.98
CA GLN A 137 7.37 3.87 -0.33
C GLN A 137 6.56 4.99 -1.01
N GLU A 138 5.25 5.03 -0.77
CA GLU A 138 4.35 6.03 -1.33
C GLU A 138 3.39 6.57 -0.29
N VAL A 139 3.11 7.87 -0.40
CA VAL A 139 2.05 8.57 0.34
C VAL A 139 0.94 8.91 -0.65
N TYR A 140 -0.27 8.41 -0.40
CA TYR A 140 -1.45 8.78 -1.17
C TYR A 140 -2.44 9.50 -0.28
N VAL A 141 -2.99 10.63 -0.73
CA VAL A 141 -3.94 11.41 0.08
C VAL A 141 -5.26 11.59 -0.65
N THR A 142 -6.34 11.63 0.11
CA THR A 142 -7.66 12.12 -0.30
C THR A 142 -7.99 13.35 0.54
N PRO A 143 -9.08 14.10 0.23
CA PRO A 143 -9.54 15.18 1.09
C PRO A 143 -9.78 14.77 2.56
N THR A 144 -10.00 13.49 2.84
CA THR A 144 -10.41 12.95 4.14
C THR A 144 -9.40 12.02 4.79
N THR A 145 -8.42 11.50 4.07
CA THR A 145 -7.53 10.43 4.56
C THR A 145 -6.12 10.55 3.98
N VAL A 146 -5.11 10.27 4.82
CA VAL A 146 -3.74 9.97 4.38
C VAL A 146 -3.54 8.46 4.38
N TYR A 147 -3.11 7.90 3.26
CA TYR A 147 -2.82 6.47 3.09
C TYR A 147 -1.31 6.23 2.98
N LEU A 148 -0.79 5.34 3.83
CA LEU A 148 0.61 4.92 3.85
C LEU A 148 0.68 3.43 3.54
N SER A 149 1.47 3.04 2.54
CA SER A 149 1.77 1.62 2.28
C SER A 149 3.01 1.21 3.05
N LEU A 150 2.86 0.47 4.14
CA LEU A 150 3.95 0.03 5.00
C LEU A 150 4.33 -1.41 4.71
N SER A 151 5.63 -1.69 4.70
CA SER A 151 6.13 -3.06 4.58
C SER A 151 6.96 -3.41 5.80
N TYR A 152 6.88 -4.66 6.23
CA TYR A 152 7.83 -5.23 7.17
C TYR A 152 8.30 -6.59 6.65
N CYS A 153 9.58 -6.89 6.87
CA CYS A 153 10.24 -8.09 6.37
C CYS A 153 10.65 -8.98 7.54
N ASP A 154 10.46 -10.30 7.45
CA ASP A 154 11.26 -11.26 8.22
C ASP A 154 12.64 -11.36 7.57
N GLU A 155 13.66 -10.76 8.16
CA GLU A 155 15.00 -10.71 7.59
C GLU A 155 15.66 -12.09 7.49
N ILE A 156 15.19 -13.08 8.27
CA ILE A 156 15.71 -14.46 8.23
C ILE A 156 15.01 -15.26 7.13
N LEU A 157 13.68 -15.14 7.04
CA LEU A 157 12.88 -15.89 6.08
C LEU A 157 12.71 -15.20 4.73
N ALA A 158 13.18 -13.96 4.60
CA ALA A 158 12.95 -13.07 3.46
C ALA A 158 11.45 -12.98 3.11
N LEU A 159 10.59 -12.91 4.14
CA LEU A 159 9.14 -12.84 4.00
C LEU A 159 8.66 -11.41 4.19
N ASP A 160 8.29 -10.76 3.09
CA ASP A 160 7.69 -9.44 3.12
C ASP A 160 6.18 -9.49 3.38
N ARG A 161 5.71 -8.51 4.14
CA ARG A 161 4.29 -8.26 4.40
C ARG A 161 4.00 -6.80 4.23
N ILE A 162 2.93 -6.48 3.53
CA ILE A 162 2.59 -5.11 3.17
C ILE A 162 1.20 -4.77 3.71
N TYR A 163 1.03 -3.55 4.18
CA TYR A 163 -0.23 -3.04 4.72
C TYR A 163 -0.54 -1.65 4.14
N THR A 164 -1.79 -1.42 3.74
CA THR A 164 -2.30 -0.06 3.57
C THR A 164 -2.84 0.43 4.91
N LEU A 165 -2.27 1.51 5.45
CA LEU A 165 -2.79 2.21 6.63
C LEU A 165 -3.49 3.50 6.21
N ALA A 166 -4.67 3.73 6.76
CA ALA A 166 -5.48 4.92 6.56
C ALA A 166 -5.50 5.76 7.84
N PHE A 167 -5.00 6.99 7.75
CA PHE A 167 -5.05 8.02 8.79
C PHE A 167 -6.15 9.03 8.42
N CYS A 168 -7.32 8.88 9.02
CA CYS A 168 -8.50 9.66 8.67
C CYS A 168 -8.50 11.03 9.40
N ALA A 169 -9.05 12.05 8.76
CA ALA A 169 -9.15 13.41 9.31
C ALA A 169 -9.93 13.49 10.64
N ASN A 170 -10.76 12.48 10.92
CA ASN A 170 -11.51 12.35 12.18
C ASN A 170 -10.71 11.64 13.28
N GLY A 171 -9.42 11.38 13.10
CA GLY A 171 -8.55 10.71 14.05
C GLY A 171 -8.66 9.17 14.05
N GLN A 172 -9.53 8.57 13.24
CA GLN A 172 -9.59 7.11 13.11
C GLN A 172 -8.42 6.59 12.29
N THR A 173 -7.90 5.43 12.70
CA THR A 173 -6.96 4.65 11.89
C THR A 173 -7.63 3.35 11.42
N ARG A 174 -7.30 2.93 10.20
CA ARG A 174 -7.67 1.62 9.68
C ARG A 174 -6.49 1.02 8.94
N LYS A 175 -6.42 -0.30 8.89
CA LYS A 175 -5.35 -1.02 8.20
C LYS A 175 -5.89 -2.28 7.54
N VAL A 176 -5.31 -2.62 6.41
CA VAL A 176 -5.54 -3.90 5.75
C VAL A 176 -4.21 -4.43 5.23
N GLU A 177 -4.01 -5.73 5.34
CA GLU A 177 -2.90 -6.41 4.67
C GLU A 177 -3.18 -6.46 3.17
N ILE A 178 -2.14 -6.21 2.38
CA ILE A 178 -2.18 -6.20 0.92
C ILE A 178 -1.03 -7.05 0.38
N THR A 179 -1.20 -7.55 -0.84
CA THR A 179 -0.17 -8.34 -1.53
C THR A 179 -0.26 -8.10 -3.03
N ASN A 180 0.81 -8.43 -3.75
CA ASN A 180 0.83 -8.56 -5.20
C ASN A 180 0.66 -10.02 -5.67
N GLU A 181 0.42 -10.95 -4.74
CA GLU A 181 0.21 -12.37 -4.98
C GLU A 181 -1.28 -12.72 -5.01
N SER A 182 -1.70 -13.50 -6.00
CA SER A 182 -3.08 -13.96 -6.12
C SER A 182 -3.38 -15.06 -5.11
N TYR A 183 -4.65 -15.40 -4.98
CA TYR A 183 -5.09 -16.54 -4.16
C TYR A 183 -4.47 -17.87 -4.62
N GLU A 184 -4.08 -17.99 -5.89
CA GLU A 184 -3.43 -19.17 -6.47
C GLU A 184 -1.89 -19.04 -6.56
N GLY A 185 -1.30 -17.93 -6.12
CA GLY A 185 0.16 -17.74 -6.12
C GLY A 185 0.74 -16.99 -7.33
N GLU A 186 -0.09 -16.41 -8.20
CA GLU A 186 0.37 -15.56 -9.31
C GLU A 186 0.82 -14.19 -8.78
N TYR A 187 2.03 -13.76 -9.09
CA TYR A 187 2.50 -12.41 -8.77
C TYR A 187 2.21 -11.44 -9.92
N ASN A 188 1.39 -10.42 -9.68
CA ASN A 188 1.09 -9.39 -10.67
C ASN A 188 0.73 -8.04 -10.03
N ARG A 189 1.08 -6.94 -10.70
CA ARG A 189 0.79 -5.59 -10.24
C ARG A 189 -0.71 -5.29 -10.10
N TYR A 190 -1.56 -5.80 -10.99
CA TYR A 190 -3.00 -5.52 -10.90
C TYR A 190 -3.61 -6.03 -9.58
N ILE A 191 -3.04 -7.09 -9.00
CA ILE A 191 -3.48 -7.67 -7.73
C ILE A 191 -3.26 -6.66 -6.61
N PHE A 192 -2.06 -6.09 -6.55
CA PHE A 192 -1.70 -5.04 -5.61
C PHE A 192 -2.61 -3.81 -5.74
N ASP A 193 -2.91 -3.39 -6.98
CA ASP A 193 -3.82 -2.28 -7.26
C ASP A 193 -5.25 -2.57 -6.78
N LEU A 194 -5.74 -3.80 -6.93
CA LEU A 194 -7.07 -4.20 -6.45
C LEU A 194 -7.16 -4.22 -4.92
N TYR A 195 -6.14 -4.73 -4.23
CA TYR A 195 -6.06 -4.65 -2.78
C TYR A 195 -6.09 -3.19 -2.29
N ASN A 196 -5.26 -2.32 -2.88
CA ASN A 196 -5.25 -0.90 -2.53
C ASN A 196 -6.57 -0.21 -2.86
N PHE A 197 -7.19 -0.54 -4.00
CA PHE A 197 -8.50 0.00 -4.37
C PHE A 197 -9.55 -0.32 -3.31
N TYR A 198 -9.70 -1.59 -2.92
CA TYR A 198 -10.69 -1.97 -1.91
C TYR A 198 -10.37 -1.38 -0.54
N ALA A 199 -9.10 -1.32 -0.14
CA ALA A 199 -8.65 -0.67 1.08
C ALA A 199 -9.09 0.80 1.14
N MET A 200 -8.79 1.56 0.08
CA MET A 200 -9.08 2.98 0.01
C MET A 200 -10.57 3.25 -0.16
N TYR A 201 -11.22 2.57 -1.10
CA TYR A 201 -12.62 2.82 -1.48
C TYR A 201 -13.57 2.47 -0.34
N VAL A 202 -13.40 1.31 0.30
CA VAL A 202 -14.23 0.94 1.46
C VAL A 202 -13.96 1.87 2.63
N ASN A 203 -12.71 2.31 2.86
CA ASN A 203 -12.42 3.28 3.91
C ASN A 203 -13.20 4.60 3.71
N GLU A 204 -13.19 5.14 2.49
CA GLU A 204 -13.89 6.40 2.19
C GLU A 204 -15.41 6.26 2.26
N LEU A 205 -15.96 5.14 1.79
CA LEU A 205 -17.39 4.83 1.92
C LEU A 205 -17.82 4.61 3.37
N ALA A 206 -16.93 4.11 4.22
CA ALA A 206 -17.20 3.81 5.63
C ALA A 206 -16.88 4.96 6.58
N GLN A 207 -16.55 6.15 6.07
CA GLN A 207 -16.44 7.34 6.92
C GLN A 207 -17.80 7.69 7.54
N PRO A 208 -17.84 8.28 8.75
CA PRO A 208 -19.10 8.71 9.37
C PRO A 208 -19.93 9.64 8.47
N GLN A 209 -19.23 10.47 7.69
CA GLN A 209 -19.78 11.32 6.64
C GLN A 209 -18.95 11.10 5.37
N PRO A 210 -19.36 10.19 4.46
CA PRO A 210 -18.60 9.90 3.26
C PRO A 210 -18.43 11.14 2.38
N ASN A 211 -17.19 11.43 1.96
CA ASN A 211 -16.88 12.60 1.16
C ASN A 211 -16.91 12.25 -0.34
N PRO A 212 -17.80 12.87 -1.15
CA PRO A 212 -17.91 12.55 -2.57
C PRO A 212 -16.64 12.79 -3.37
N ALA A 213 -15.85 13.81 -3.03
CA ALA A 213 -14.61 14.12 -3.73
C ALA A 213 -13.52 13.10 -3.42
N ALA A 214 -13.40 12.65 -2.17
CA ALA A 214 -12.48 11.57 -1.79
C ALA A 214 -12.82 10.25 -2.48
N ILE A 215 -14.11 9.88 -2.46
CA ILE A 215 -14.63 8.70 -3.17
C ILE A 215 -14.31 8.77 -4.66
N ARG A 216 -14.59 9.92 -5.29
CA ARG A 216 -14.32 10.15 -6.72
C ARG A 216 -12.84 10.02 -7.04
N GLN A 217 -11.97 10.54 -6.18
CA GLN A 217 -10.53 10.48 -6.39
C GLN A 217 -10.02 9.03 -6.39
N VAL A 218 -10.48 8.21 -5.45
CA VAL A 218 -10.14 6.77 -5.41
C VAL A 218 -10.69 6.05 -6.65
N LEU A 219 -11.96 6.28 -7.00
CA LEU A 219 -12.57 5.68 -8.18
C LEU A 219 -11.81 6.04 -9.46
N ASN A 220 -11.43 7.31 -9.64
CA ASN A 220 -10.68 7.76 -10.82
C ASN A 220 -9.26 7.17 -10.90
N LYS A 221 -8.67 6.76 -9.77
CA LYS A 221 -7.33 6.15 -9.76
C LYS A 221 -7.36 4.71 -10.29
N TYR A 222 -8.39 3.95 -9.96
CA TYR A 222 -8.41 2.49 -10.19
C TYR A 222 -9.49 2.01 -11.16
N CYS A 223 -10.46 2.85 -11.54
CA CYS A 223 -11.54 2.48 -12.45
C CYS A 223 -11.45 3.22 -13.79
N THR A 224 -12.05 2.65 -14.82
CA THR A 224 -12.31 3.37 -16.07
C THR A 224 -13.24 4.55 -15.80
N LYS A 225 -13.18 5.60 -16.62
CA LYS A 225 -14.01 6.81 -16.43
C LYS A 225 -15.50 6.48 -16.38
N GLY A 226 -15.97 5.60 -17.27
CA GLY A 226 -17.37 5.17 -17.32
C GLY A 226 -17.78 4.41 -16.06
N PHE A 227 -16.94 3.47 -15.62
CA PHE A 227 -17.23 2.70 -14.42
C PHE A 227 -17.16 3.55 -13.15
N ALA A 228 -16.17 4.44 -13.02
CA ALA A 228 -16.05 5.39 -11.91
C ALA A 228 -17.32 6.25 -11.76
N GLN A 229 -17.86 6.78 -12.87
CA GLN A 229 -19.11 7.55 -12.87
C GLN A 229 -20.29 6.73 -12.36
N LYS A 230 -20.43 5.47 -12.83
CA LYS A 230 -21.46 4.55 -12.35
C LYS A 230 -21.34 4.29 -10.86
N MET A 231 -20.12 4.13 -10.34
CA MET A 231 -19.87 3.82 -8.93
C MET A 231 -20.03 5.01 -7.97
N GLN A 232 -19.98 6.25 -8.49
CA GLN A 232 -20.00 7.47 -7.67
C GLN A 232 -21.26 7.63 -6.80
N SER A 233 -22.42 7.14 -7.25
CA SER A 233 -23.70 7.25 -6.53
C SER A 233 -23.92 6.13 -5.51
N HIS A 234 -23.05 5.12 -5.48
CA HIS A 234 -23.21 3.98 -4.60
C HIS A 234 -22.59 4.25 -3.23
N THR A 235 -23.30 3.81 -2.20
CA THR A 235 -22.87 3.83 -0.79
C THR A 235 -22.36 2.46 -0.38
N ILE A 236 -21.77 2.34 0.81
CA ILE A 236 -21.36 1.04 1.36
C ILE A 236 -22.51 0.01 1.46
N LYS A 237 -23.77 0.46 1.53
CA LYS A 237 -24.96 -0.39 1.73
C LYS A 237 -25.55 -0.96 0.44
N ASN A 238 -25.27 -0.32 -0.70
CA ASN A 238 -25.85 -0.66 -1.99
C ASN A 238 -24.77 -0.79 -3.09
N ASN A 239 -23.55 -1.16 -2.73
CA ASN A 239 -22.44 -1.18 -3.67
C ASN A 239 -22.32 -2.53 -4.42
N PRO A 240 -22.37 -2.57 -5.76
CA PRO A 240 -22.23 -3.83 -6.49
C PRO A 240 -20.86 -4.51 -6.31
N LEU A 241 -19.80 -3.75 -6.00
CA LEU A 241 -18.46 -4.29 -5.67
C LEU A 241 -18.40 -4.99 -4.30
N LEU A 242 -19.34 -4.72 -3.40
CA LEU A 242 -19.34 -5.16 -2.00
C LEU A 242 -20.49 -6.14 -1.66
N GLY A 243 -21.38 -6.43 -2.62
CA GLY A 243 -22.51 -7.33 -2.39
C GLY A 243 -23.66 -6.71 -1.58
N PRO A 244 -24.73 -7.48 -1.33
CA PRO A 244 -25.91 -6.98 -0.61
C PRO A 244 -25.61 -6.81 0.89
N GLY A 245 -26.10 -5.70 1.47
CA GLY A 245 -26.08 -5.46 2.92
C GLY A 245 -25.06 -4.42 3.38
N MET A 246 -24.78 -4.40 4.69
CA MET A 246 -23.80 -3.49 5.29
C MET A 246 -22.41 -4.11 5.27
N PHE A 247 -21.68 -3.96 4.15
CA PHE A 247 -20.27 -4.33 4.11
C PHE A 247 -19.51 -3.60 5.21
N GLN A 248 -18.66 -4.32 5.95
CA GLN A 248 -17.86 -3.74 7.02
C GLN A 248 -16.40 -3.77 6.62
N PHE A 249 -15.66 -2.70 6.93
CA PHE A 249 -14.23 -2.60 6.61
C PHE A 249 -13.43 -3.84 7.08
N GLN A 250 -13.79 -4.40 8.24
CA GLN A 250 -13.13 -5.58 8.80
C GLN A 250 -13.24 -6.85 7.95
N TRP A 251 -14.19 -6.94 7.02
CA TRP A 251 -14.32 -8.08 6.11
C TRP A 251 -13.14 -8.13 5.11
N LEU A 252 -12.47 -6.99 4.89
CA LEU A 252 -11.26 -6.94 4.07
C LEU A 252 -10.09 -7.76 4.65
N ARG A 253 -10.15 -8.18 5.92
CA ARG A 253 -9.16 -9.11 6.50
C ARG A 253 -9.15 -10.49 5.83
N SER A 254 -10.21 -10.82 5.10
CA SER A 254 -10.37 -12.06 4.34
C SER A 254 -10.44 -11.80 2.83
N PHE A 255 -10.13 -10.58 2.40
CA PHE A 255 -10.17 -10.21 1.00
C PHE A 255 -9.06 -10.91 0.24
N ALA A 256 -9.42 -11.50 -0.89
CA ALA A 256 -8.51 -12.18 -1.77
C ALA A 256 -8.84 -11.86 -3.22
N VAL A 257 -7.79 -11.70 -4.02
CA VAL A 257 -7.85 -11.50 -5.45
C VAL A 257 -7.34 -12.79 -6.10
N HIS A 258 -8.13 -13.34 -7.01
CA HIS A 258 -7.72 -14.51 -7.78
C HIS A 258 -6.92 -14.10 -9.03
N SER A 259 -6.19 -15.06 -9.57
CA SER A 259 -5.53 -14.97 -10.86
C SER A 259 -6.53 -14.61 -11.96
N LYS A 260 -6.07 -13.98 -13.04
CA LYS A 260 -6.97 -13.67 -14.17
C LYS A 260 -7.49 -14.95 -14.79
N ILE A 261 -8.76 -14.93 -15.18
CA ILE A 261 -9.37 -16.03 -15.93
C ILE A 261 -8.73 -16.06 -17.33
N ALA A 262 -8.18 -17.21 -17.70
CA ALA A 262 -7.46 -17.41 -18.96
C ALA A 262 -8.22 -16.84 -20.16
N LYS A 263 -7.50 -16.14 -21.05
CA LYS A 263 -8.01 -15.51 -22.27
C LYS A 263 -9.07 -14.41 -22.03
N THR A 264 -9.25 -13.96 -20.80
CA THR A 264 -10.11 -12.83 -20.45
C THR A 264 -9.31 -11.79 -19.67
N ASN A 265 -9.83 -10.55 -19.61
CA ASN A 265 -9.36 -9.56 -18.64
C ASN A 265 -10.25 -9.54 -17.40
N ALA A 266 -10.75 -10.70 -16.96
CA ALA A 266 -11.57 -10.79 -15.77
C ALA A 266 -10.80 -11.45 -14.62
N CYS A 267 -11.04 -11.00 -13.39
CA CYS A 267 -10.53 -11.67 -12.20
C CYS A 267 -11.64 -11.80 -11.16
N LEU A 268 -11.61 -12.93 -10.44
CA LEU A 268 -12.49 -13.14 -9.30
C LEU A 268 -11.89 -12.45 -8.06
N ILE A 269 -12.73 -11.85 -7.24
CA ILE A 269 -12.36 -11.48 -5.86
C ILE A 269 -13.30 -12.17 -4.90
N HIS A 270 -12.84 -12.37 -3.67
CA HIS A 270 -13.71 -12.83 -2.60
C HIS A 270 -13.38 -12.20 -1.26
N TYR A 271 -14.35 -12.27 -0.35
CA TYR A 271 -14.20 -11.98 1.08
C TYR A 271 -15.21 -12.82 1.85
N GLN A 272 -15.02 -12.92 3.17
CA GLN A 272 -15.89 -13.67 4.07
C GLN A 272 -16.73 -12.72 4.91
N THR A 273 -18.02 -13.04 5.03
CA THR A 273 -18.93 -12.39 5.97
C THR A 273 -18.81 -13.02 7.37
N PRO A 274 -19.41 -12.42 8.41
CA PRO A 274 -19.59 -13.11 9.68
C PRO A 274 -20.28 -14.46 9.45
N GLY A 275 -19.77 -15.52 10.08
CA GLY A 275 -20.21 -16.90 9.85
C GLY A 275 -19.44 -17.66 8.75
N GLY A 276 -18.42 -17.04 8.13
CA GLY A 276 -17.48 -17.73 7.23
C GLY A 276 -17.99 -17.93 5.79
N LYS A 277 -19.17 -17.39 5.46
CA LYS A 277 -19.68 -17.45 4.08
C LYS A 277 -18.82 -16.57 3.16
N LYS A 278 -18.24 -17.19 2.13
CA LYS A 278 -17.52 -16.48 1.06
C LYS A 278 -18.52 -15.80 0.11
N VAL A 279 -18.23 -14.56 -0.23
CA VAL A 279 -18.94 -13.81 -1.27
C VAL A 279 -17.96 -13.53 -2.39
N TYR A 280 -18.36 -13.84 -3.62
CA TYR A 280 -17.53 -13.71 -4.81
C TYR A 280 -18.07 -12.61 -5.73
N LYS A 281 -17.14 -11.89 -6.37
CA LYS A 281 -17.43 -10.91 -7.41
C LYS A 281 -16.46 -11.11 -8.57
N LEU A 282 -16.98 -11.02 -9.79
CA LEU A 282 -16.16 -11.04 -10.99
C LEU A 282 -15.94 -9.60 -11.43
N LEU A 283 -14.68 -9.17 -11.42
CA LEU A 283 -14.27 -7.85 -11.91
C LEU A 283 -13.86 -7.98 -13.38
N GLN A 284 -14.35 -7.06 -14.20
CA GLN A 284 -13.85 -6.86 -15.56
C GLN A 284 -12.78 -5.79 -15.51
N LEU A 285 -11.62 -6.09 -16.09
CA LEU A 285 -10.46 -5.23 -16.11
C LEU A 285 -10.20 -4.74 -17.54
N GLN A 286 -9.80 -3.48 -17.66
CA GLN A 286 -9.34 -2.88 -18.91
C GLN A 286 -7.85 -2.56 -18.78
N LYS A 287 -7.04 -3.13 -19.67
CA LYS A 287 -5.60 -2.82 -19.75
C LYS A 287 -5.38 -1.34 -20.09
N LYS A 288 -4.47 -0.68 -19.37
CA LYS A 288 -4.11 0.72 -19.67
C LYS A 288 -3.34 0.78 -21.00
N PRO A 289 -3.57 1.80 -21.83
CA PRO A 289 -2.77 1.99 -23.04
C PRO A 289 -1.28 2.06 -22.71
N LYS A 290 -0.45 1.36 -23.48
CA LYS A 290 1.03 1.39 -23.37
C LYS A 290 1.61 0.90 -22.04
N SER A 291 0.84 0.15 -21.25
CA SER A 291 1.35 -0.57 -20.08
C SER A 291 1.23 -2.07 -20.32
N GLU A 292 2.18 -2.87 -19.85
CA GLU A 292 2.12 -4.33 -19.96
C GLU A 292 1.20 -4.94 -18.88
N ASP A 293 1.23 -4.38 -17.67
CA ASP A 293 0.63 -4.97 -16.47
C ASP A 293 -0.31 -4.05 -15.69
N ASP A 294 -0.56 -2.82 -16.15
CA ASP A 294 -1.51 -1.94 -15.47
C ASP A 294 -2.94 -2.11 -16.01
N PHE A 295 -3.88 -2.29 -15.09
CA PHE A 295 -5.29 -2.46 -15.40
C PHE A 295 -6.16 -1.44 -14.64
N LEU A 296 -7.36 -1.19 -15.16
CA LEU A 296 -8.42 -0.43 -14.53
C LEU A 296 -9.66 -1.30 -14.40
N ILE A 297 -10.42 -1.14 -13.33
CA ILE A 297 -11.70 -1.82 -13.16
C ILE A 297 -12.72 -1.16 -14.10
N ASP A 298 -13.33 -1.94 -14.98
CA ASP A 298 -14.33 -1.49 -15.95
C ASP A 298 -15.74 -2.02 -15.66
N GLY A 299 -15.84 -3.08 -14.85
CA GLY A 299 -17.12 -3.68 -14.54
C GLY A 299 -17.08 -4.63 -13.35
N VAL A 300 -18.27 -4.95 -12.85
CA VAL A 300 -18.46 -5.97 -11.82
C VAL A 300 -19.76 -6.73 -12.06
N SER A 301 -19.71 -8.05 -11.87
CA SER A 301 -20.88 -8.93 -11.81
C SER A 301 -20.84 -9.83 -10.58
N ASN A 302 -22.00 -10.43 -10.25
CA ASN A 302 -22.03 -11.49 -9.26
C ASN A 302 -21.32 -12.73 -9.81
N ALA A 303 -20.69 -13.48 -8.90
CA ALA A 303 -19.99 -14.71 -9.21
C ALA A 303 -20.15 -15.70 -8.06
N THR A 304 -19.63 -16.89 -8.27
CA THR A 304 -19.63 -18.02 -7.33
C THR A 304 -18.23 -18.60 -7.25
N GLU A 305 -18.05 -19.57 -6.35
CA GLU A 305 -16.80 -20.32 -6.23
C GLU A 305 -16.47 -21.12 -7.49
N ASN A 306 -17.48 -21.48 -8.29
CA ASN A 306 -17.30 -22.24 -9.53
C ASN A 306 -16.68 -21.39 -10.66
N ASP A 307 -16.61 -20.08 -10.50
CA ASP A 307 -16.02 -19.15 -11.47
C ASP A 307 -14.51 -18.92 -11.22
N ARG A 308 -13.89 -19.70 -10.32
CA ARG A 308 -12.44 -19.63 -10.08
C ARG A 308 -11.65 -20.04 -11.33
N PRO A 309 -10.48 -19.44 -11.57
CA PRO A 309 -9.61 -19.85 -12.66
C PRO A 309 -9.19 -21.32 -12.46
N VAL A 310 -9.16 -22.08 -13.55
CA VAL A 310 -8.54 -23.42 -13.56
C VAL A 310 -7.04 -23.19 -13.71
N MET A 311 -6.27 -23.60 -12.71
CA MET A 311 -4.82 -23.65 -12.81
C MET A 311 -4.47 -24.91 -13.59
N ASP A 312 -4.05 -24.76 -14.84
CA ASP A 312 -3.54 -25.86 -15.64
C ASP A 312 -2.07 -26.07 -15.25
N TYR A 313 -1.83 -26.92 -14.26
CA TYR A 313 -0.48 -27.28 -13.83
C TYR A 313 0.20 -28.27 -14.82
N ASP A 314 -0.51 -28.75 -15.83
CA ASP A 314 -0.05 -29.79 -16.76
C ASP A 314 0.63 -29.25 -18.03
N ASP A 315 0.76 -27.93 -18.20
CA ASP A 315 1.44 -27.33 -19.36
C ASP A 315 2.93 -27.02 -19.10
N GLU A 316 3.50 -27.49 -17.98
CA GLU A 316 4.94 -27.74 -17.87
C GLU A 316 5.28 -29.07 -18.57
N THR A 317 5.09 -29.10 -19.89
CA THR A 317 5.89 -30.02 -20.71
C THR A 317 7.34 -29.55 -20.59
N PHE A 318 8.04 -30.05 -19.57
CA PHE A 318 9.47 -30.28 -19.69
C PHE A 318 9.61 -31.16 -20.92
N VAL A 319 9.93 -30.55 -22.06
CA VAL A 319 10.62 -31.24 -23.13
C VAL A 319 11.90 -31.71 -22.46
N THR A 320 11.88 -32.93 -21.95
CA THR A 320 13.10 -33.69 -21.74
C THR A 320 13.72 -33.75 -23.12
N ASP A 321 14.75 -32.94 -23.34
CA ASP A 321 15.64 -33.10 -24.47
C ASP A 321 15.97 -34.59 -24.52
N ASN A 322 15.45 -35.26 -25.55
CA ASN A 322 15.76 -36.65 -25.79
C ASN A 322 17.28 -36.72 -25.94
N GLU A 323 17.84 -37.65 -25.18
CA GLU A 323 19.24 -38.03 -25.17
C GLU A 323 19.78 -38.33 -26.58
N ILE A 324 21.00 -37.82 -26.83
CA ILE A 324 22.05 -38.22 -27.80
C ILE A 324 21.84 -37.85 -29.27
#